data_AF-A0AAN7AB50-F1
#
_entry.id   AF-A0AAN7AB50-F1
#
_cell.length_a   1.000
_cell.length_b   1.000
_cell.length_c   1.000
_cell.angle_alpha   90.00
_cell.angle_beta   90.00
_cell.angle_gamma   90.00
#
_symmetry.space_group_name_H-M   'P 1'
#
loop_
_entity.id
_entity.type
_entity.pdbx_description
1 polymer ?
#
loop_
_entity_poly.entity_id
_entity_poly.type
_entity_poly.pdbx_seq_one_letter_code
_entity_poly.pdbx_strand_id
1 'polypeptide(L)' 'VRQTKRTLSARFQCQICSGMYPEARALRRHMCSEHPSEAQQLDISNEHAICGICGYVGRKDNVLRHTKAKHAGSPKL' A
#
# COMPACT_ATOMS: atom_id res chain seq x y z
N VAL A 1 23.50 -21.51 14.12
CA VAL A 1 22.17 -21.65 13.49
C VAL A 1 21.18 -20.81 14.28
N ARG A 2 20.74 -19.64 13.76
CA ARG A 2 19.74 -18.79 14.44
C ARG A 2 18.36 -19.11 13.88
N GLN A 3 17.67 -20.04 14.53
CA GLN A 3 16.28 -20.38 14.23
C GLN A 3 15.37 -19.47 15.05
N THR A 4 14.83 -18.42 14.45
CA THR A 4 13.79 -17.60 15.07
C THR A 4 12.43 -18.21 14.73
N LYS A 5 11.75 -18.65 15.78
CA LYS A 5 10.36 -19.14 15.78
C LYS A 5 9.48 -18.12 15.05
N ARG A 6 8.95 -18.48 13.87
CA ARG A 6 7.93 -17.69 13.19
C ARG A 6 6.59 -18.31 13.54
N THR A 7 5.88 -17.62 14.44
CA THR A 7 4.43 -17.70 14.55
C THR A 7 3.82 -17.79 13.14
N LEU A 8 2.83 -18.67 12.96
CA LEU A 8 2.02 -18.83 11.74
C LEU A 8 1.17 -17.56 11.51
N SER A 9 1.82 -16.40 11.38
CA SER A 9 1.20 -15.17 10.91
C SER A 9 0.79 -15.45 9.47
N ALA A 10 -0.50 -15.62 9.23
CA ALA A 10 -1.06 -15.81 7.91
C ALA A 10 -0.48 -14.75 6.96
N ARG A 11 0.38 -15.19 6.04
CA ARG A 11 0.94 -14.32 5.01
C ARG A 11 -0.02 -14.27 3.84
N PHE A 12 -0.07 -13.13 3.18
CA PHE A 12 -0.83 -12.94 1.96
C PHE A 12 0.07 -13.34 0.78
N GLN A 13 -0.31 -14.40 0.09
CA GLN A 13 0.44 -14.94 -1.04
C GLN A 13 -0.13 -14.42 -2.37
N CYS A 14 0.75 -14.04 -3.28
CA CYS A 14 0.38 -13.75 -4.66
C CYS A 14 -0.06 -15.02 -5.38
N GLN A 15 -1.14 -14.96 -6.15
CA GLN A 15 -1.65 -16.12 -6.89
C GLN A 15 -0.98 -16.28 -8.26
N ILE A 16 -0.19 -15.30 -8.69
CA ILE A 16 0.47 -15.26 -10.00
C ILE A 16 1.96 -15.60 -9.87
N CYS A 17 2.58 -15.20 -8.76
CA CYS A 17 3.99 -15.48 -8.46
C CYS A 17 4.18 -16.02 -7.04
N SER A 18 5.40 -16.42 -6.69
CA SER A 18 5.72 -16.94 -5.35
C SER A 18 5.90 -15.85 -4.26
N GLY A 19 5.46 -14.62 -4.52
CA GLY A 19 5.56 -13.50 -3.59
C GLY A 19 4.72 -13.70 -2.33
N MET A 20 5.32 -13.51 -1.15
CA MET A 20 4.64 -13.57 0.14
C MET A 20 4.76 -12.24 0.88
N TYR A 21 3.63 -11.74 1.37
CA TYR A 21 3.54 -10.43 2.02
C TYR A 21 2.98 -10.55 3.43
N PRO A 22 3.46 -9.72 4.38
CA PRO A 22 2.97 -9.74 5.75
C PRO A 22 1.55 -9.15 5.91
N GLU A 23 1.08 -8.38 4.93
CA GLU A 23 -0.18 -7.63 5.00
C GLU A 23 -0.91 -7.64 3.65
N ALA A 24 -2.24 -7.62 3.68
CA ALA A 24 -3.08 -7.57 2.48
C ALA A 24 -2.78 -6.33 1.61
N ARG A 25 -2.54 -5.17 2.23
CA ARG A 25 -2.18 -3.93 1.53
C ARG A 25 -0.85 -4.06 0.78
N ALA A 26 0.11 -4.79 1.35
CA ALA A 26 1.39 -5.03 0.70
C ALA A 26 1.22 -5.97 -0.52
N LEU A 27 0.38 -7.00 -0.41
CA LEU A 27 0.02 -7.85 -1.55
C LEU A 27 -0.72 -7.06 -2.64
N ARG A 28 -1.73 -6.24 -2.28
CA ARG A 28 -2.45 -5.40 -3.26
C ARG A 28 -1.49 -4.47 -4.02
N ARG A 29 -0.55 -3.85 -3.32
CA ARG A 29 0.47 -2.98 -3.95
C ARG A 29 1.33 -3.77 -4.93
N HIS A 30 1.76 -4.97 -4.55
CA HIS A 30 2.51 -5.85 -5.42
C HIS A 30 1.70 -6.24 -6.67
N MET A 31 0.42 -6.60 -6.52
CA MET A 31 -0.45 -6.91 -7.66
C MET A 31 -0.52 -5.72 -8.62
N CYS A 32 -0.75 -4.50 -8.13
CA CYS A 32 -0.82 -3.33 -9.02
C CYS A 32 0.51 -2.99 -9.72
N SER A 33 1.68 -3.32 -9.15
CA SER A 33 2.98 -2.96 -9.73
C SER A 33 3.55 -4.04 -10.64
N GLU A 34 3.48 -5.30 -10.22
CA GLU A 34 4.10 -6.43 -10.92
C GLU A 34 3.10 -7.19 -11.81
N HIS A 35 1.79 -7.09 -11.52
CA HIS A 35 0.73 -7.83 -12.19
C HIS A 35 -0.46 -6.92 -12.57
N PRO A 36 -0.23 -5.81 -13.31
CA PRO A 36 -1.23 -4.77 -13.53
C PRO A 36 -2.47 -5.26 -14.28
N SER A 37 -2.33 -6.20 -15.22
CA SER A 37 -3.44 -6.76 -15.99
C SER A 37 -4.38 -7.56 -15.10
N GLU A 38 -3.83 -8.40 -14.23
CA GLU A 38 -4.53 -9.28 -13.31
C GLU A 38 -5.10 -8.49 -12.13
N ALA A 39 -4.37 -7.47 -11.68
CA ALA A 39 -4.90 -6.52 -10.71
C ALA A 39 -6.15 -5.82 -11.26
N GLN A 40 -6.17 -5.42 -12.53
CA GLN A 40 -7.36 -4.84 -13.17
C GLN A 40 -8.50 -5.85 -13.28
N GLN A 41 -8.22 -7.10 -13.69
CA GLN A 41 -9.25 -8.15 -13.79
C GLN A 41 -9.90 -8.49 -12.44
N LEU A 42 -9.13 -8.40 -11.35
CA LEU A 42 -9.57 -8.71 -9.99
C LEU A 42 -10.08 -7.47 -9.23
N ASP A 43 -10.23 -6.32 -9.90
CA ASP A 43 -10.58 -5.03 -9.30
C ASP A 43 -9.68 -4.63 -8.11
N ILE A 44 -8.43 -5.05 -8.15
CA ILE A 44 -7.42 -4.71 -7.14
C ILE A 44 -6.81 -3.35 -7.51
N SER A 45 -7.31 -2.30 -6.87
CA SER A 45 -6.75 -0.96 -7.00
C SER A 45 -5.74 -0.63 -5.88
N ASN A 46 -4.75 0.20 -6.21
CA ASN A 46 -3.92 0.82 -5.19
C ASN A 46 -4.74 1.94 -4.55
N GLU A 47 -4.88 1.90 -3.22
CA GLU A 47 -5.56 2.97 -2.48
C GLU A 47 -4.79 4.29 -2.63
N HIS A 48 -5.27 5.14 -3.51
CA HIS A 48 -4.84 6.52 -3.66
C HIS A 48 -5.69 7.42 -2.77
N ALA A 49 -5.04 8.38 -2.12
CA ALA A 49 -5.67 9.49 -1.45
C ALA A 49 -5.39 10.77 -2.25
N ILE A 50 -6.28 11.74 -2.11
CA ILE A 50 -6.15 13.07 -2.70
C ILE A 50 -5.90 14.04 -1.56
N CYS A 51 -4.93 14.94 -1.72
CA CYS A 51 -4.73 16.05 -0.81
C CYS A 51 -5.89 17.04 -0.97
N GLY A 52 -6.67 17.25 0.08
CA GLY A 52 -7.81 18.17 0.05
C GLY A 52 -7.46 19.65 -0.09
N ILE A 53 -6.17 20.03 -0.01
CA ILE A 53 -5.72 21.42 -0.08
C ILE A 53 -5.26 21.80 -1.49
N CYS A 54 -4.53 20.92 -2.18
CA CYS A 54 -3.92 21.24 -3.47
C CYS A 54 -4.15 20.18 -4.57
N GLY A 55 -4.97 19.16 -4.31
CA GLY A 55 -5.30 18.12 -5.29
C GLY A 55 -4.20 17.10 -5.58
N TYR A 56 -3.07 17.13 -4.85
CA TYR A 56 -2.00 16.13 -5.02
C TYR A 56 -2.52 14.71 -4.76
N VAL A 57 -2.28 13.79 -5.71
CA VAL A 57 -2.71 12.39 -5.62
C VAL A 57 -1.52 11.50 -5.28
N GLY A 58 -1.69 10.60 -4.31
CA GLY A 58 -0.67 9.61 -3.98
C GLY A 58 -1.18 8.60 -2.96
N ARG A 59 -0.32 7.67 -2.51
CA ARG A 59 -0.68 6.76 -1.40
C ARG A 59 -1.01 7.54 -0.14
N LYS A 60 -1.90 7.02 0.71
CA LYS A 60 -2.32 7.67 1.96
C LYS A 60 -1.15 8.21 2.80
N ASP A 61 -0.12 7.40 3.05
CA ASP A 61 1.09 7.80 3.79
C ASP A 61 1.89 8.91 3.08
N ASN A 62 1.98 8.85 1.75
CA ASN A 62 2.60 9.90 0.95
C ASN A 62 1.81 11.20 1.00
N VAL A 63 0.47 11.15 0.92
CA VAL A 63 -0.39 12.32 1.02
C VAL A 63 -0.30 12.95 2.40
N LEU A 64 -0.29 12.16 3.48
CA LEU A 64 -0.09 12.67 4.84
C LEU A 64 1.24 13.41 4.98
N ARG A 65 2.33 12.81 4.50
CA ARG A 65 3.66 13.44 4.50
C ARG A 65 3.69 14.68 3.61
N HIS A 66 3.09 14.61 2.42
CA HIS A 66 2.95 15.75 1.52
C HIS A 66 2.23 16.90 2.21
N THR A 67 1.08 16.64 2.83
CA THR A 67 0.30 17.65 3.55
C THR A 67 1.11 18.27 4.68
N LYS A 68 1.82 17.45 5.47
CA LYS A 68 2.70 17.97 6.53
C LYS A 68 3.87 18.79 5.98
N ALA A 69 4.44 18.43 4.83
CA ALA A 69 5.63 19.11 4.30
C ALA A 69 5.28 20.38 3.49
N LYS A 70 4.14 20.39 2.80
CA LYS A 70 3.74 21.44 1.86
C LYS A 70 2.64 22.35 2.38
N HIS A 71 1.83 21.83 3.30
CA HIS A 71 0.68 22.52 3.88
C HIS A 71 0.74 22.51 5.40
N ALA A 72 1.94 22.59 5.99
CA ALA A 72 2.11 22.82 7.43
C ALA A 72 1.67 24.25 7.82
N GLY A 73 0.43 24.60 7.49
CA GLY A 73 -0.49 25.33 8.34
C GLY A 73 -1.59 24.33 8.72
N SER A 74 -1.47 23.74 9.90
CA SER A 74 -2.24 22.61 10.42
C SER A 74 -3.74 22.64 10.11
N PRO A 75 -4.38 21.54 9.67
CA PRO A 75 -5.78 21.33 10.05
C PRO A 75 -5.76 21.02 11.55
N LYS A 76 -6.24 21.97 12.36
CA LYS A 76 -6.76 21.63 13.69
C LYS A 76 -7.86 20.60 13.45
N LEU A 77 -7.67 19.44 14.07
CA LEU A 77 -8.71 18.42 14.23
C LEU A 77 -9.97 19.07 14.85
#